data_AF-A0A6G1ZBH7-F1
#
_entry.id   AF-A0A6G1ZBH7-F1
#
_cell.length_a   1.000
_cell.length_b   1.000
_cell.length_c   1.000
_cell.angle_alpha   90.00
_cell.angle_beta   90.00
_cell.angle_gamma   90.00
#
_symmetry.space_group_name_H-M   'P 1'
#
loop_
_entity.id
_entity.type
_entity.pdbx_description
1 polymer ?
#
loop_
_entity_poly.entity_id
_entity_poly.type
_entity_poly.pdbx_seq_one_letter_code
_entity_poly.pdbx_strand_id
1 'polypeptide(L)'
;MATQKYNKSEIMKSAHTLYKECKQYGRTFGSCLKQAWASAKNMVRLAEQRAAFQKQMEERKHNVVLSHVGMSSLYANRAYSGD
;
A
#
# COMPACT_ATOMS: atom_id res chain seq x y z
N MET A 1 -12.53 15.39 14.84
CA MET A 1 -11.14 15.68 14.38
C MET A 1 -11.13 15.55 12.87
N ALA A 2 -11.13 16.67 12.13
CA ALA A 2 -11.11 16.62 10.67
C ALA A 2 -9.84 15.88 10.22
N THR A 3 -10.00 14.70 9.62
CA THR A 3 -8.92 13.93 9.01
C THR A 3 -8.43 14.72 7.81
N GLN A 4 -7.51 15.66 8.05
CA GLN A 4 -6.84 16.36 6.97
C GLN A 4 -6.17 15.30 6.11
N LYS A 5 -6.78 15.04 4.94
CA LYS A 5 -6.39 14.02 3.96
C LYS A 5 -4.92 14.11 3.55
N TYR A 6 -4.30 15.26 3.83
CA TYR A 6 -2.90 15.56 3.61
C TYR A 6 -2.32 16.33 4.80
N ASN A 7 -1.16 15.91 5.29
CA ASN A 7 -0.43 16.64 6.33
C ASN A 7 0.33 17.82 5.70
N LYS A 8 -0.24 19.03 5.81
CA LYS A 8 0.31 20.25 5.20
C LYS A 8 1.73 20.56 5.70
N SER A 9 2.01 20.31 6.98
CA SER A 9 3.32 20.56 7.58
C SER A 9 4.39 19.63 6.99
N GLU A 10 4.05 18.36 6.77
CA GLU A 10 4.95 17.41 6.10
C GLU A 10 5.24 17.84 4.67
N ILE A 11 4.21 18.23 3.90
CA ILE A 11 4.37 18.71 2.51
C ILE A 11 5.29 19.93 2.45
N MET A 12 5.12 20.87 3.37
CA MET A 12 5.96 22.07 3.45
C MET A 12 7.41 21.73 3.81
N LYS A 13 7.65 20.79 4.73
CA LYS A 13 9.00 20.29 5.03
C LYS A 13 9.63 19.64 3.81
N SER A 14 8.91 18.76 3.12
CA SER A 14 9.40 18.10 1.91
C SER A 14 9.72 19.09 0.80
N ALA A 15 8.86 20.09 0.58
CA ALA A 15 9.11 21.16 -0.38
C ALA A 15 10.36 21.98 -0.03
N HIS A 16 10.57 22.28 1.26
CA HIS A 16 11.73 23.00 1.74
C HIS A 16 13.03 22.20 1.59
N THR A 17 13.01 20.90 1.91
CA THR A 17 14.16 20.01 1.68
C THR A 17 14.52 19.94 0.20
N LEU A 18 13.53 19.69 -0.67
CA LEU A 18 13.71 19.69 -2.12
C LEU A 18 14.26 21.02 -2.62
N TYR A 19 13.79 22.14 -2.08
CA TYR A 19 14.30 23.45 -2.45
C TYR A 19 15.76 23.64 -2.04
N LYS A 20 16.18 23.21 -0.85
CA LYS A 20 17.59 23.28 -0.42
C LYS A 20 18.51 22.51 -1.37
N GLU A 21 18.11 21.31 -1.78
CA GLU A 21 18.86 20.46 -2.71
C GLU A 21 18.83 21.02 -4.14
N CYS A 22 17.67 21.51 -4.58
CA CYS A 22 17.47 22.00 -5.95
C CYS A 22 17.90 23.46 -6.16
N LYS A 23 18.25 24.18 -5.10
CA LYS A 23 18.70 25.59 -5.17
C LYS A 23 19.92 25.74 -6.07
N GLN A 24 20.84 24.76 -6.06
CA GLN A 24 22.03 24.80 -6.92
C GLN A 24 21.69 24.64 -8.41
N TYR A 25 20.52 24.10 -8.74
CA TYR A 25 20.06 23.83 -10.10
C TYR A 25 19.09 24.91 -10.62
N GLY A 26 18.97 26.05 -9.92
CA GLY A 26 18.11 27.16 -10.34
C GLY A 26 16.61 26.90 -10.22
N ARG A 27 16.18 25.87 -9.48
CA ARG A 27 14.74 25.64 -9.25
C ARG A 27 14.19 26.60 -8.20
N THR A 28 13.01 27.14 -8.49
CA THR A 28 12.28 27.99 -7.55
C THR A 28 11.54 27.16 -6.51
N PHE A 29 11.37 27.72 -5.30
CA PHE A 29 10.59 27.08 -4.23
C PHE A 29 9.16 26.71 -4.67
N GLY A 30 8.53 27.55 -5.51
CA GLY A 30 7.19 27.27 -6.04
C GLY A 30 7.12 26.01 -6.92
N SER A 31 8.18 25.70 -7.68
CA SER A 31 8.29 24.46 -8.45
C SER A 31 8.43 23.25 -7.52
N CYS A 32 9.30 23.35 -6.50
CA CYS A 32 9.47 22.32 -5.48
C CYS A 32 8.18 22.07 -4.68
N LEU A 33 7.41 23.12 -4.38
CA LEU A 33 6.13 23.02 -3.68
C LEU A 33 5.09 22.28 -4.54
N LYS A 34 4.98 22.58 -5.83
CA LYS A 34 4.11 21.83 -6.76
C LYS A 34 4.49 20.34 -6.81
N GLN A 35 5.79 20.04 -6.88
CA GLN A 35 6.28 18.66 -6.88
C GLN A 35 5.96 17.93 -5.57
N ALA A 36 6.20 18.56 -4.42
CA ALA A 36 5.87 17.98 -3.10
C ALA A 36 4.36 17.69 -2.96
N TRP A 37 3.50 18.58 -3.45
CA TRP A 37 2.04 18.37 -3.48
C TRP A 37 1.64 17.21 -4.39
N ALA A 38 2.25 17.08 -5.56
CA ALA A 38 2.00 15.95 -6.46
C ALA A 38 2.44 14.62 -5.81
N SER A 39 3.61 14.58 -5.19
CA SER A 39 4.11 13.41 -4.47
C SER A 39 3.20 13.02 -3.30
N ALA A 40 2.67 13.99 -2.56
CA ALA A 40 1.74 13.71 -1.46
C ALA A 40 0.42 13.08 -1.96
N LYS A 41 -0.11 13.54 -3.10
CA LYS A 41 -1.27 12.90 -3.73
C LYS A 41 -0.97 11.48 -4.18
N ASN A 42 0.22 11.26 -4.75
CA ASN A 42 0.62 9.93 -5.20
C ASN A 42 0.84 8.96 -4.04
N MET A 43 1.41 9.42 -2.92
CA MET A 43 1.56 8.64 -1.69
C MET A 43 0.20 8.16 -1.15
N VAL A 44 -0.83 9.02 -1.14
CA VAL A 44 -2.18 8.63 -0.72
C VAL A 44 -2.75 7.56 -1.66
N ARG A 45 -2.64 7.76 -2.98
CA ARG A 45 -3.09 6.77 -3.96
C ARG A 45 -2.35 5.43 -3.82
N LEU A 46 -1.04 5.48 -3.54
CA LEU A 46 -0.22 4.29 -3.32
C LEU A 46 -0.62 3.56 -2.02
N ALA A 47 -0.94 4.29 -0.95
CA ALA A 47 -1.42 3.71 0.29
C ALA A 47 -2.76 2.98 0.10
N GLU A 48 -3.69 3.57 -0.65
CA GLU A 48 -4.95 2.94 -1.04
C GLU A 48 -4.72 1.65 -1.85
N GLN A 49 -3.82 1.69 -2.84
CA GLN A 49 -3.45 0.53 -3.65
C GLN A 49 -2.77 -0.57 -2.82
N ARG A 50 -1.88 -0.21 -1.90
CA ARG A 50 -1.22 -1.17 -1.00
C ARG A 50 -2.22 -1.86 -0.07
N ALA A 51 -3.17 -1.10 0.48
CA ALA A 51 -4.23 -1.67 1.31
C ALA A 51 -5.11 -2.66 0.51
N ALA A 52 -5.48 -2.31 -0.72
CA ALA A 52 -6.22 -3.20 -1.61
C ALA A 52 -5.42 -4.46 -1.98
N PHE A 53 -4.12 -4.32 -2.23
CA PHE A 53 -3.24 -5.46 -2.53
C PHE A 53 -3.07 -6.39 -1.33
N GLN A 54 -2.89 -5.85 -0.11
CA GLN A 54 -2.82 -6.65 1.10
C GLN A 54 -4.10 -7.43 1.34
N LYS A 55 -5.27 -6.81 1.14
CA LYS A 55 -6.55 -7.52 1.26
C LYS A 55 -6.66 -8.69 0.27
N GLN A 56 -6.29 -8.48 -0.99
CA GLN A 56 -6.28 -9.56 -2.00
C GLN A 56 -5.25 -10.66 -1.68
N MET A 57 -4.11 -10.31 -1.10
CA MET A 57 -3.10 -11.29 -0.68
C MET A 57 -3.58 -12.14 0.50
N GLU A 58 -4.25 -11.54 1.48
CA GLU A 58 -4.83 -12.29 2.60
C GLU A 58 -5.99 -13.19 2.17
N GLU A 59 -6.85 -12.71 1.26
CA GLU A 59 -7.91 -13.53 0.65
C GLU A 59 -7.33 -14.72 -0.13
N ARG A 60 -6.25 -14.51 -0.91
CA ARG A 60 -5.56 -15.62 -1.59
C ARG A 60 -4.91 -16.61 -0.63
N LYS A 61 -4.24 -16.14 0.43
CA LYS A 61 -3.67 -17.03 1.46
C LYS A 61 -4.75 -17.87 2.14
N HIS A 62 -5.87 -17.24 2.53
CA HIS A 62 -7.00 -17.93 3.14
C HIS A 62 -7.59 -19.00 2.22
N ASN A 63 -7.73 -18.71 0.92
CA ASN A 63 -8.25 -19.66 -0.06
C ASN A 63 -7.31 -20.87 -0.29
N VAL A 64 -6.00 -20.65 -0.29
CA VAL A 64 -5.00 -21.74 -0.40
C VAL A 64 -5.06 -22.67 0.81
N VAL A 65 -5.18 -22.11 2.02
CA VAL A 65 -5.32 -22.90 3.26
C VAL A 65 -6.62 -23.71 3.25
N LEU A 66 -7.75 -23.11 2.86
CA LEU A 66 -9.03 -23.81 2.75
C LEU A 66 -8.97 -24.97 1.73
N SER A 67 -8.33 -24.77 0.58
CA SER A 67 -8.13 -25.84 -0.42
C SER A 67 -7.31 -27.00 0.14
N HIS A 68 -6.22 -26.71 0.87
CA HIS A 68 -5.38 -27.75 1.48
C HIS A 68 -6.12 -28.53 2.57
N VAL A 69 -6.86 -27.86 3.45
CA VAL A 69 -7.66 -28.49 4.50
C VAL A 69 -8.83 -29.29 3.90
N GLY A 70 -9.47 -28.77 2.85
CA GLY A 70 -10.52 -29.48 2.10
C GLY A 70 -10.02 -30.75 1.42
N MET A 71 -8.79 -30.74 0.87
CA MET A 71 -8.15 -31.94 0.31
C MET A 71 -7.85 -32.99 1.39
N SER A 72 -7.39 -32.58 2.58
CA SER A 72 -7.13 -33.51 3.69
C SER A 72 -8.41 -34.24 4.14
N SER A 73 -9.56 -33.53 4.17
CA SER A 73 -10.87 -34.12 4.50
C SER A 73 -11.37 -35.11 3.44
N LEU A 74 -11.01 -34.95 2.17
CA LEU A 74 -11.42 -35.87 1.08
C LEU A 74 -10.67 -37.21 1.15
N TYR A 75 -9.44 -37.22 1.66
CA TYR A 75 -8.66 -38.44 1.85
C TYR A 75 -8.94 -39.12 3.20
N ALA A 76 -9.35 -38.37 4.23
CA ALA A 76 -9.68 -38.94 5.54
C ALA A 76 -10.92 -39.85 5.55
N ASN A 77 -11.87 -39.67 4.62
CA ASN A 77 -13.10 -40.46 4.53
C ASN A 77 -13.00 -41.71 3.63
N ARG A 78 -11.80 -42.06 3.13
CA ARG A 78 -11.55 -43.29 2.33
C ARG A 78 -10.88 -44.41 3.14
N ALA A 79 -11.06 -44.41 4.47
CA ALA A 79 -10.65 -45.53 5.30
C ALA A 79 -11.56 -46.75 5.03
N TYR A 80 -11.08 -47.63 4.15
CA TYR A 80 -11.19 -49.09 4.21
C TYR A 80 -12.59 -49.66 4.54
N SER A 81 -13.33 -50.05 3.51
CA SER A 81 -14.27 -51.17 3.60
C SER A 81 -13.66 -52.31 2.79
N GLY A 82 -12.92 -53.18 3.48
CA GLY A 82 -12.54 -54.48 2.94
C GLY A 82 -13.77 -55.38 2.90
N ASP A 83 -14.01 -55.95 1.73
CA ASP A 83 -14.72 -57.21 1.51
C ASP A 83 -13.85 -58.04 0.57
#